data_AF-A0A1I9Q2A5-F1
#
_entry.id   AF-A0A1I9Q2A5-F1
#
_cell.length_a   1.000
_cell.length_b   1.000
_cell.length_c   1.000
_cell.angle_alpha   90.00
_cell.angle_beta   90.00
_cell.angle_gamma   90.00
#
_symmetry.space_group_name_H-M   'P 1'
#
loop_
_entity.id
_entity.type
_entity.pdbx_description
1 polymer ?
#
loop_
_entity_poly.entity_id
_entity_poly.type
_entity_poly.pdbx_seq_one_letter_code
_entity_poly.pdbx_strand_id
1 'polypeptide(L)'
;YPDFPKKGILFQDIFSLLSQPEAFCKLKKLLVSRAKTVAPQIDVVVGLDSRGFLFGPIIALELGIPFLPVRKKGKLPGKIFTESYQLEYGEDILEMQDGVIKEGQKALIVDDLIATGGTMEAACKLVQRAGG
;
A
#
# COMPACT_ATOMS: atom_id res chain seq x y z
N TYR A 1 -2.04 17.27 12.10
CA TYR A 1 -2.82 17.56 13.32
C TYR A 1 -2.03 17.12 14.54
N PRO A 2 -1.68 18.05 15.45
CA PRO A 2 -1.02 17.69 16.71
C PRO A 2 -1.96 16.85 17.59
N ASP A 3 -1.36 15.96 18.40
CA ASP A 3 -2.03 15.10 19.38
C ASP A 3 -3.11 14.16 18.82
N PHE A 4 -2.98 13.75 17.56
CA PHE A 4 -3.89 12.80 16.91
C PHE A 4 -3.12 11.57 16.34
N PRO A 5 -3.64 10.34 16.47
CA PRO A 5 -4.87 9.96 17.19
C PRO A 5 -4.69 9.90 18.72
N LYS A 6 -3.47 10.12 19.22
CA LYS A 6 -3.11 10.16 20.63
C LYS A 6 -2.17 11.34 20.90
N LYS A 7 -2.14 11.80 22.14
CA LYS A 7 -1.22 12.86 22.61
C LYS A 7 0.24 12.51 22.27
N GLY A 8 0.98 13.48 21.76
CA GLY A 8 2.38 13.35 21.35
C GLY A 8 2.60 12.99 19.87
N ILE A 9 1.53 12.64 19.13
CA ILE A 9 1.64 12.29 17.70
C ILE A 9 1.28 13.50 16.83
N LEU A 10 2.18 13.87 15.92
CA LEU A 10 1.87 14.81 14.84
C LEU A 10 1.36 14.05 13.60
N PHE A 11 0.04 14.00 13.44
CA PHE A 11 -0.57 13.33 12.29
C PHE A 11 -0.34 14.11 10.98
N GLN A 12 0.20 13.44 9.97
CA GLN A 12 0.39 14.01 8.63
C GLN A 12 -0.85 13.77 7.79
N ASP A 13 -1.62 14.83 7.54
CA ASP A 13 -2.84 14.75 6.74
C ASP A 13 -2.56 15.06 5.26
N ILE A 14 -2.63 14.00 4.45
CA ILE A 14 -2.41 14.06 3.00
C ILE A 14 -3.61 14.63 2.24
N PHE A 15 -4.80 14.72 2.83
CA PHE A 15 -6.02 15.11 2.10
C PHE A 15 -5.97 16.56 1.61
N SER A 16 -5.25 17.43 2.31
CA SER A 16 -5.00 18.81 1.87
C SER A 16 -4.26 18.92 0.54
N LEU A 17 -3.41 17.93 0.24
CA LEU A 17 -2.71 17.80 -1.04
C LEU A 17 -3.65 17.26 -2.12
N LEU A 18 -4.47 16.27 -1.77
CA LEU A 18 -5.41 15.64 -2.70
C LEU A 18 -6.57 16.57 -3.09
N SER A 19 -6.96 17.50 -2.21
CA SER A 19 -8.00 18.50 -2.48
C SER A 19 -7.55 19.61 -3.43
N GLN A 20 -6.28 19.66 -3.81
CA GLN A 20 -5.71 20.64 -4.73
C GLN A 20 -5.41 19.95 -6.08
N PRO A 21 -6.25 20.12 -7.12
CA PRO A 21 -6.15 19.35 -8.36
C PRO A 21 -4.78 19.45 -9.05
N GLU A 22 -4.17 20.65 -9.06
CA GLU A 22 -2.85 20.85 -9.64
C GLU A 22 -1.74 20.12 -8.88
N ALA A 23 -1.79 20.18 -7.55
CA ALA A 23 -0.81 19.52 -6.70
C ALA A 23 -0.96 18.00 -6.77
N PHE A 24 -2.21 17.49 -6.78
CA PHE A 24 -2.47 16.08 -6.95
C PHE A 24 -2.02 15.57 -8.33
N CYS A 25 -2.25 16.34 -9.39
CA CYS A 25 -1.76 16.00 -10.74
C CYS A 25 -0.23 15.94 -10.78
N LYS A 26 0.47 16.87 -10.12
CA LYS A 26 1.94 16.84 -9.98
C LYS A 26 2.41 15.63 -9.19
N LEU A 27 1.76 15.31 -8.06
CA LEU A 27 2.04 14.12 -7.26
C LEU A 27 1.88 12.84 -8.09
N LYS A 28 0.77 12.69 -8.82
CA LYS A 28 0.55 11.55 -9.71
C LYS A 28 1.73 11.37 -10.67
N LYS A 29 2.11 12.43 -11.40
CA LYS A 29 3.21 12.39 -12.37
C LYS A 29 4.52 11.96 -11.70
N LEU A 30 4.80 12.47 -10.50
CA LEU A 30 5.98 12.11 -9.73
C LEU A 30 5.97 10.64 -9.32
N LEU A 31 4.87 10.14 -8.76
CA LEU A 31 4.74 8.75 -8.31
C LEU A 31 4.87 7.76 -9.47
N VAL A 32 4.23 8.03 -10.61
CA VAL A 32 4.32 7.19 -11.81
C VAL A 32 5.74 7.18 -12.37
N SER A 33 6.38 8.35 -12.46
CA SER A 33 7.78 8.46 -12.90
C SER A 33 8.72 7.70 -11.96
N ARG A 34 8.51 7.82 -10.64
CA ARG A 34 9.29 7.10 -9.62
C ARG A 34 9.10 5.59 -9.74
N ALA A 35 7.87 5.11 -9.92
CA ALA A 35 7.58 3.70 -10.11
C ALA A 35 8.36 3.12 -11.30
N LYS A 36 8.33 3.81 -12.46
CA LYS A 36 9.06 3.38 -13.68
C LYS A 36 10.58 3.34 -13.49
N THR A 37 11.13 4.22 -12.65
CA THR A 37 12.59 4.32 -12.45
C THR A 37 13.13 3.39 -11.37
N VAL A 38 12.34 3.10 -10.33
CA VAL A 38 12.77 2.22 -9.24
C VAL A 38 12.73 0.76 -9.65
N ALA A 39 11.75 0.37 -10.47
CA ALA A 39 11.62 -0.99 -10.96
C ALA A 39 11.10 -0.96 -12.41
N PRO A 40 11.99 -1.14 -13.41
CA PRO A 40 11.61 -1.11 -14.82
C PRO A 40 10.67 -2.25 -15.25
N GLN A 41 10.48 -3.27 -14.40
CA GLN A 41 9.70 -4.48 -14.67
C GLN A 41 8.74 -4.74 -13.49
N ILE A 42 7.82 -3.82 -13.21
CA ILE A 42 6.74 -4.07 -12.22
C ILE A 42 5.59 -4.75 -12.95
N ASP A 43 5.15 -5.88 -12.41
CA ASP A 43 4.05 -6.67 -12.97
C ASP A 43 2.72 -6.36 -12.29
N VAL A 44 2.75 -5.87 -11.04
CA VAL A 44 1.55 -5.62 -10.24
C VAL A 44 1.78 -4.52 -9.20
N VAL A 45 0.76 -3.71 -8.93
CA VAL A 45 0.77 -2.75 -7.81
C VAL A 45 -0.08 -3.31 -6.68
N VAL A 46 0.48 -3.31 -5.47
CA VAL A 46 -0.21 -3.74 -4.25
C VAL A 46 -0.43 -2.51 -3.37
N GLY A 47 -1.68 -2.21 -3.04
CA GLY A 47 -2.01 -1.11 -2.11
C GLY A 47 -2.26 -1.62 -0.70
N LEU A 48 -1.89 -0.84 0.32
CA LEU A 48 -2.24 -1.13 1.71
C LEU A 48 -3.50 -0.38 2.14
N ASP A 49 -4.43 -1.08 2.81
CA ASP A 49 -5.69 -0.51 3.26
C ASP A 49 -5.48 0.56 4.36
N SER A 50 -6.14 1.73 4.29
CA SER A 50 -6.97 2.24 3.19
C SER A 50 -6.26 3.28 2.32
N ARG A 51 -5.26 3.97 2.87
CA ARG A 51 -4.68 5.17 2.24
C ARG A 51 -3.73 4.83 1.10
N GLY A 52 -3.12 3.66 1.10
CA GLY A 52 -2.45 3.12 -0.08
C GLY A 52 -3.38 3.01 -1.30
N PHE A 53 -4.70 2.87 -1.10
CA PHE A 53 -5.68 2.83 -2.20
C PHE A 53 -5.94 4.19 -2.85
N LEU A 54 -5.47 5.28 -2.25
CA LEU A 54 -5.54 6.61 -2.86
C LEU A 54 -4.50 6.78 -3.97
N PHE A 55 -3.42 5.99 -3.95
CA PHE A 55 -2.28 6.13 -4.85
C PHE A 55 -2.05 4.88 -5.71
N GLY A 56 -2.15 3.69 -5.13
CA GLY A 56 -1.89 2.41 -5.80
C GLY A 56 -2.67 2.23 -7.11
N PRO A 57 -4.02 2.37 -7.10
CA PRO A 57 -4.83 2.23 -8.32
C PRO A 57 -4.46 3.24 -9.42
N ILE A 58 -4.10 4.47 -9.05
CA ILE A 58 -3.68 5.50 -9.99
C ILE A 58 -2.37 5.10 -10.67
N ILE A 59 -1.40 4.60 -9.89
CA ILE A 59 -0.13 4.13 -10.44
C ILE A 59 -0.36 2.92 -11.34
N ALA A 60 -1.14 1.94 -10.89
CA ALA A 60 -1.45 0.73 -11.66
C ALA A 60 -2.09 1.05 -13.02
N LEU A 61 -3.08 1.96 -13.01
CA LEU A 61 -3.77 2.42 -14.21
C LEU A 61 -2.81 3.09 -15.21
N GLU A 62 -1.95 4.00 -14.74
CA GLU A 62 -0.99 4.73 -15.56
C GLU A 62 0.14 3.84 -16.10
N LEU A 63 0.43 2.72 -15.42
CA LEU A 63 1.38 1.71 -15.86
C LEU A 63 0.74 0.60 -16.73
N GLY A 64 -0.59 0.52 -16.78
CA GLY A 64 -1.30 -0.52 -17.51
C GLY A 64 -1.14 -1.93 -16.90
N ILE A 65 -1.00 -2.01 -15.58
CA ILE A 65 -0.79 -3.27 -14.84
C ILE A 65 -1.86 -3.48 -13.77
N PRO A 66 -2.07 -4.71 -13.28
CA PRO A 66 -3.06 -4.99 -12.25
C PRO A 66 -2.81 -4.24 -10.93
N PHE A 67 -3.89 -3.95 -10.23
CA PHE A 67 -3.89 -3.49 -8.85
C PHE A 67 -4.47 -4.57 -7.93
N LEU A 68 -3.82 -4.85 -6.81
CA LEU A 68 -4.26 -5.80 -5.80
C LEU A 68 -4.31 -5.15 -4.40
N PRO A 69 -5.37 -5.41 -3.61
CA PRO A 69 -5.45 -4.89 -2.25
C PRO A 69 -4.83 -5.84 -1.22
N VAL A 70 -4.08 -5.28 -0.28
CA VAL A 70 -3.85 -5.88 1.05
C VAL A 70 -4.75 -5.17 2.04
N ARG A 71 -5.50 -5.92 2.84
CA ARG A 71 -6.50 -5.36 3.75
C ARG A 71 -6.29 -5.78 5.19
N LYS A 72 -6.92 -5.06 6.12
CA LYS A 72 -7.05 -5.53 7.50
C LYS A 72 -7.96 -6.76 7.58
N LYS A 73 -7.81 -7.52 8.66
CA LYS A 73 -8.57 -8.75 8.93
C LYS A 73 -10.08 -8.62 8.69
N GLY A 74 -10.66 -9.60 7.99
CA GLY A 74 -12.09 -9.75 7.78
C GLY A 74 -12.67 -8.86 6.68
N LYS A 75 -11.83 -8.28 5.82
CA LYS A 75 -12.26 -7.37 4.73
C LYS A 75 -12.18 -7.98 3.33
N LEU A 76 -11.56 -9.15 3.21
CA LEU A 76 -11.44 -9.89 1.94
C LEU A 76 -12.29 -11.18 2.00
N PRO A 77 -12.91 -11.60 0.89
CA PRO A 77 -13.62 -12.86 0.81
C PRO A 77 -12.72 -14.01 0.33
N GLY A 78 -13.17 -15.25 0.56
CA GLY A 78 -12.54 -16.45 0.01
C GLY A 78 -11.34 -16.95 0.82
N LYS A 79 -10.39 -17.61 0.14
CA LYS A 79 -9.16 -18.10 0.75
C LYS A 79 -8.15 -16.96 0.87
N ILE A 80 -7.53 -16.83 2.05
CA ILE A 80 -6.78 -15.64 2.45
C ILE A 80 -5.44 -16.06 3.08
N PHE A 81 -4.36 -15.40 2.68
CA PHE A 81 -3.10 -15.36 3.43
C PHE A 81 -3.17 -14.27 4.50
N THR A 82 -2.64 -14.58 5.68
CA THR A 82 -2.59 -13.64 6.80
C THR A 82 -1.16 -13.45 7.27
N GLU A 83 -0.82 -12.23 7.63
CA GLU A 83 0.43 -11.88 8.31
C GLU A 83 0.13 -10.91 9.45
N SER A 84 0.67 -11.20 10.62
CA SER A 84 0.55 -10.32 11.78
C SER A 84 1.77 -9.43 11.92
N TYR A 85 1.58 -8.26 12.53
CA TYR A 85 2.67 -7.32 12.77
C TYR A 85 2.46 -6.54 14.07
N GLN A 86 3.59 -6.21 14.69
CA GLN A 86 3.62 -5.48 15.95
C GLN A 86 3.37 -3.99 15.69
N LEU A 87 2.45 -3.42 16.46
CA LEU A 87 2.28 -1.98 16.62
C LEU A 87 3.06 -1.53 17.86
N GLU A 88 3.20 -0.22 18.05
CA GLU A 88 3.73 0.33 19.31
C GLU A 88 2.91 -0.14 20.52
N TYR A 89 1.61 -0.37 20.32
CA TYR A 89 0.70 -0.97 21.30
C TYR A 89 -0.19 -2.01 20.63
N GLY A 90 0.18 -3.29 20.74
CA GLY A 90 -0.60 -4.43 20.28
C GLY A 90 -0.13 -5.03 18.97
N GLU A 91 -1.00 -5.83 18.36
CA GLU A 91 -0.77 -6.55 17.11
C GLU A 91 -1.95 -6.29 16.18
N ASP A 92 -1.68 -6.17 14.87
CA ASP A 92 -2.71 -6.10 13.84
C ASP A 92 -2.39 -7.13 12.73
N ILE A 93 -3.37 -7.45 11.89
CA ILE A 93 -3.28 -8.50 10.88
C ILE A 93 -3.63 -7.94 9.51
N LEU A 94 -2.74 -8.19 8.55
CA LEU A 94 -2.96 -7.96 7.13
C LEU A 94 -3.38 -9.24 6.43
N GLU A 95 -4.21 -9.08 5.40
CA GLU A 95 -4.82 -10.12 4.59
C GLU A 95 -4.59 -9.84 3.10
N MET A 96 -4.31 -10.90 2.34
CA MET A 96 -4.32 -10.92 0.87
C MET A 96 -5.04 -12.18 0.39
N GLN A 97 -5.86 -12.09 -0.66
CA GLN A 97 -6.53 -13.25 -1.22
C GLN A 97 -5.50 -14.22 -1.85
N ASP A 98 -5.76 -15.52 -1.78
CA ASP A 98 -4.93 -16.53 -2.44
C ASP A 98 -5.10 -16.49 -3.97
N GLY A 99 -4.04 -16.79 -4.71
CA GLY A 99 -4.03 -16.90 -6.18
C GLY A 99 -4.10 -15.59 -6.96
N VAL A 100 -4.09 -14.43 -6.28
CA VAL A 100 -4.11 -13.11 -6.94
C VAL A 100 -2.75 -12.67 -7.46
N ILE A 101 -1.67 -13.12 -6.80
CA ILE A 101 -0.29 -12.98 -7.27
C ILE A 101 0.12 -14.31 -7.91
N LYS A 102 0.78 -14.22 -9.07
CA LYS A 102 1.37 -15.36 -9.76
C LYS A 102 2.85 -15.46 -9.40
N GLU A 103 3.35 -16.69 -9.38
CA GLU A 103 4.76 -16.98 -9.10
C GLU A 103 5.70 -16.13 -9.96
N GLY A 104 6.65 -15.45 -9.31
CA GLY A 104 7.67 -14.59 -9.93
C GLY A 104 7.20 -13.18 -10.31
N GLN A 105 5.95 -12.80 -10.03
CA GLN A 105 5.47 -11.44 -10.32
C GLN A 105 6.14 -10.40 -9.42
N LYS A 106 6.72 -9.38 -10.03
CA LYS A 106 7.35 -8.27 -9.30
C LYS A 106 6.29 -7.28 -8.85
N ALA A 107 6.07 -7.20 -7.54
CA ALA A 107 5.10 -6.29 -6.94
C ALA A 107 5.73 -4.94 -6.54
N LEU A 108 5.01 -3.84 -6.83
CA LEU A 108 5.24 -2.53 -6.21
C LEU A 108 4.22 -2.33 -5.09
N ILE A 109 4.69 -2.29 -3.84
CA ILE A 109 3.82 -2.03 -2.68
C ILE A 109 3.74 -0.53 -2.42
N VAL A 110 2.53 -0.02 -2.21
CA VAL A 110 2.23 1.41 -2.08
C VAL A 110 1.41 1.67 -0.82
N ASP A 111 1.88 2.63 -0.03
CA ASP A 111 1.15 3.21 1.10
C ASP A 111 1.34 4.73 1.11
N ASP A 112 0.56 5.46 1.90
CA ASP A 112 0.65 6.92 1.98
C ASP A 112 1.84 7.41 2.81
N LEU A 113 2.13 6.73 3.91
CA LEU A 113 3.17 7.12 4.85
C LEU A 113 3.77 5.90 5.55
N ILE A 114 5.09 5.84 5.61
CA ILE A 114 5.82 4.84 6.40
C ILE A 114 6.19 5.46 7.75
N ALA A 115 5.72 4.86 8.85
CA ALA A 115 6.08 5.25 10.22
C ALA A 115 7.19 4.34 10.77
N THR A 116 6.85 3.24 11.41
CA THR A 116 7.81 2.24 11.92
C THR A 116 8.26 1.24 10.86
N GLY A 117 7.50 1.11 9.77
CA GLY A 117 7.75 0.13 8.70
C GLY A 117 7.10 -1.24 8.91
N GLY A 118 6.56 -1.55 10.10
CA GLY A 118 6.00 -2.88 10.40
C GLY A 118 4.88 -3.33 9.45
N THR A 119 3.97 -2.42 9.09
CA THR A 119 2.91 -2.70 8.10
C THR A 119 3.49 -3.04 6.73
N MET A 120 4.53 -2.31 6.30
CA MET A 120 5.18 -2.52 5.01
C MET A 120 5.94 -3.85 5.00
N GLU A 121 6.62 -4.20 6.09
CA GLU A 121 7.31 -5.49 6.23
C GLU A 121 6.34 -6.67 6.15
N ALA A 122 5.20 -6.59 6.86
CA ALA A 122 4.17 -7.64 6.79
C ALA A 122 3.54 -7.75 5.40
N ALA A 123 3.34 -6.63 4.71
CA ALA A 123 2.89 -6.65 3.32
C ALA A 123 3.90 -7.32 2.38
N CYS A 124 5.20 -7.06 2.55
CA CYS A 124 6.25 -7.75 1.79
C CYS A 124 6.20 -9.27 2.03
N LYS A 125 6.05 -9.71 3.28
CA LYS A 125 5.92 -11.14 3.62
C LYS A 125 4.69 -11.78 3.00
N LEU A 126 3.54 -11.09 3.01
CA LEU A 126 2.32 -11.56 2.33
C LEU A 126 2.53 -11.76 0.83
N VAL A 127 3.11 -10.76 0.17
CA VAL A 127 3.40 -10.82 -1.27
C VAL A 127 4.34 -11.98 -1.59
N GLN A 128 5.42 -12.15 -0.82
CA GLN A 128 6.37 -13.26 -0.98
C GLN A 128 5.69 -14.63 -0.81
N ARG A 129 4.82 -14.77 0.21
CA ARG A 129 4.06 -16.01 0.43
C ARG A 129 3.02 -16.28 -0.65
N ALA A 130 2.54 -15.23 -1.32
CA ALA A 130 1.65 -15.33 -2.47
C ALA A 130 2.39 -15.55 -3.80
N GLY A 131 3.73 -15.66 -3.78
CA GLY A 131 4.58 -15.99 -4.94
C GLY A 131 5.25 -14.81 -5.63
N GLY A 132 5.22 -13.61 -5.06
CA GLY A 132 5.80 -12.38 -5.64
C GLY A 132 7.15 -11.94 -5.07
#